data_AF-A0A6L3W204-F1
#
_entry.id   AF-A0A6L3W204-F1
#
_cell.length_a   1.000
_cell.length_b   1.000
_cell.length_c   1.000
_cell.angle_alpha   90.00
_cell.angle_beta   90.00
_cell.angle_gamma   90.00
#
_symmetry.space_group_name_H-M   'P 1'
#
loop_
_entity.id
_entity.type
_entity.pdbx_description
1 polymer ?
#
loop_
_entity_poly.entity_id
_entity_poly.type
_entity_poly.pdbx_seq_one_letter_code
_entity_poly.pdbx_strand_id
1 'polypeptide(L)'
;MEDRVTRSYARTAKITFYVVAIVVGLLAAVVAASYIHPILALLAGAAIGVGVALPVAGFIAVWPVLRVLWWWTPEILATALVVSGFVVLSTHTNMVVRILIVALVAGVPAGIPVVRRRLIAIGWCLISRHRLRSCFNEFIISNRSGSLPLILWAKPTPVGERVWIWLRPGLSLADLESRLDKIAVACWAANITVERASTRNAAFVRADIKRRDALIGTVTSPLVDLVDPDAPVMPRAAGEAPTALDLPDIPAQRTIPDTDTAPRTTKRAGRNERSDKKPAPAPAPEPAKPGTGDDLLDWV
;
A
#
# COMPACT_ATOMS: atom_id res chain seq x y z
N MET A 1 10.73 4.47 14.79
CA MET A 1 9.73 5.57 14.74
C MET A 1 8.46 5.19 15.49
N GLU A 2 8.16 3.90 15.62
CA GLU A 2 7.16 3.30 16.52
C GLU A 2 7.12 4.00 17.90
N ASP A 3 8.28 4.21 18.55
CA ASP A 3 8.32 4.85 19.86
C ASP A 3 7.75 6.26 19.89
N ARG A 4 7.82 7.04 18.80
CA ARG A 4 7.26 8.40 18.78
C ARG A 4 5.75 8.38 18.61
N VAL A 5 5.24 7.45 17.82
CA VAL A 5 3.80 7.31 17.55
C VAL A 5 3.07 6.71 18.76
N THR A 6 3.63 5.67 19.39
CA THR A 6 3.09 5.12 20.65
C THR A 6 3.12 6.14 21.78
N ARG A 7 4.20 6.93 21.87
CA ARG A 7 4.29 8.07 22.80
C ARG A 7 3.25 9.16 22.50
N SER A 8 2.95 9.42 21.23
CA SER A 8 1.93 10.40 20.84
C SER A 8 0.53 9.96 21.29
N TYR A 9 0.13 8.71 21.02
CA TYR A 9 -1.16 8.18 21.49
C TYR A 9 -1.25 8.11 23.02
N ALA A 10 -0.15 7.72 23.70
CA ALA A 10 -0.11 7.72 25.15
C ALA A 10 -0.24 9.13 25.75
N ARG A 11 0.36 10.15 25.12
CA ARG A 11 0.19 11.55 25.53
C ARG A 11 -1.25 12.03 25.30
N THR A 12 -1.83 11.75 24.14
CA THR A 12 -3.22 12.11 23.84
C THR A 12 -4.20 11.44 24.80
N ALA A 13 -3.99 10.16 25.13
CA ALA A 13 -4.79 9.45 26.13
C ALA A 13 -4.68 10.07 27.53
N LYS A 14 -3.46 10.45 27.96
CA LYS A 14 -3.25 11.13 29.25
C LYS A 14 -3.92 12.51 29.30
N ILE A 15 -3.76 13.32 28.25
CA ILE A 15 -4.41 14.64 28.17
C ILE A 15 -5.94 14.47 28.22
N THR A 16 -6.47 13.54 27.43
CA THR A 16 -7.91 13.27 27.40
C THR A 16 -8.41 12.77 28.76
N PHE A 17 -7.66 11.91 29.44
CA PHE A 17 -7.98 11.47 30.80
C PHE A 17 -8.15 12.65 31.76
N TYR A 18 -7.16 13.54 31.84
CA TYR A 18 -7.25 14.69 32.74
C TYR A 18 -8.37 15.66 32.37
N VAL A 19 -8.53 15.98 31.08
CA VAL A 19 -9.60 16.88 30.62
C VAL A 19 -10.99 16.30 30.93
N VAL A 20 -11.23 15.03 30.61
CA VAL A 20 -12.51 14.37 30.89
C VAL A 20 -12.74 14.24 32.39
N ALA A 21 -11.74 13.84 33.16
CA ALA A 21 -11.86 13.69 34.63
C ALA A 21 -12.21 15.02 35.31
N ILE A 22 -11.56 16.12 34.89
CA ILE A 22 -11.81 17.46 35.45
C ILE A 22 -13.18 17.96 35.03
N VAL A 23 -13.53 17.92 33.75
CA VAL A 23 -14.80 18.46 33.26
C VAL A 23 -15.98 17.67 33.82
N VAL A 24 -15.96 16.34 33.71
CA VAL A 24 -17.04 15.48 34.21
C VAL A 24 -17.10 15.53 35.75
N GLY A 25 -15.94 15.57 36.41
CA GLY A 25 -15.88 15.63 37.86
C GLY A 25 -16.39 16.95 38.44
N LEU A 26 -16.05 18.08 37.82
CA LEU A 26 -16.58 19.39 38.23
C LEU A 26 -18.08 19.48 37.99
N LEU A 27 -18.57 19.03 36.84
CA LEU A 27 -20.02 19.01 36.56
C LEU A 27 -20.77 18.12 37.55
N ALA A 28 -20.26 16.92 37.85
CA ALA A 28 -20.84 16.03 38.84
C ALA A 28 -20.81 16.62 40.26
N ALA A 29 -19.72 17.30 40.64
CA ALA A 29 -19.59 17.96 41.95
C ALA A 29 -20.58 19.12 42.11
N VAL A 30 -20.78 19.95 41.07
CA VAL A 30 -21.75 21.05 41.09
C VAL A 30 -23.17 20.54 41.33
N VAL A 31 -23.55 19.45 40.65
CA VAL A 31 -24.85 18.81 40.85
C VAL A 31 -24.95 18.20 42.24
N ALA A 32 -23.93 17.47 42.70
CA ALA A 32 -23.93 16.85 44.02
C ALA A 32 -23.97 17.86 45.17
N ALA A 33 -23.35 19.04 45.02
CA ALA A 33 -23.34 20.10 46.03
C ALA A 33 -24.74 20.64 46.36
N SER A 34 -25.73 20.43 45.48
CA SER A 34 -27.13 20.78 45.76
C SER A 34 -27.84 19.81 46.71
N TYR A 35 -27.27 18.62 46.95
CA TYR A 35 -27.88 17.56 47.77
C TYR A 35 -27.04 17.16 48.99
N ILE A 36 -25.72 17.36 48.95
CA ILE A 36 -24.79 16.93 50.01
C ILE A 36 -23.76 18.02 50.34
N HIS A 37 -23.12 17.90 51.51
CA HIS A 37 -22.09 18.84 51.97
C HIS A 37 -20.99 19.01 50.89
N PRO A 38 -20.52 20.24 50.62
CA PRO A 38 -19.67 20.55 49.45
C PRO A 38 -18.37 19.73 49.38
N ILE A 39 -17.80 19.37 50.53
CA ILE A 39 -16.61 18.51 50.59
C ILE A 39 -16.92 17.09 50.05
N LEU A 40 -18.06 16.52 50.44
CA LEU A 40 -18.50 15.19 49.96
C LEU A 40 -18.90 15.24 48.48
N ALA A 41 -19.51 16.34 48.04
CA ALA A 41 -19.83 16.58 46.63
C ALA A 41 -18.58 16.58 45.74
N LEU A 42 -17.48 17.18 46.22
CA LEU A 42 -16.21 17.22 45.49
C LEU A 42 -15.57 15.83 45.39
N LEU A 43 -15.58 15.04 46.48
CA LEU A 43 -15.07 13.67 46.46
C LEU A 43 -15.91 12.76 45.54
N ALA A 44 -17.24 12.88 45.59
CA ALA A 44 -18.15 12.12 44.73
C ALA A 44 -17.96 12.51 43.24
N GLY A 45 -17.84 13.81 42.96
CA GLY A 45 -17.55 14.30 41.61
C GLY A 45 -16.21 13.80 41.08
N ALA A 46 -15.16 13.84 41.89
CA ALA A 46 -13.85 13.29 41.52
C ALA A 46 -13.91 11.79 41.20
N ALA A 47 -14.61 11.00 42.01
CA ALA A 47 -14.79 9.57 41.78
C ALA A 47 -15.54 9.29 40.45
N ILE A 48 -16.62 10.02 40.18
CA ILE A 48 -17.38 9.89 38.93
C ILE A 48 -16.54 10.32 37.72
N GLY A 49 -15.83 11.45 37.84
CA GLY A 49 -14.94 11.95 36.80
C GLY A 49 -13.85 10.94 36.43
N VAL A 50 -13.17 10.35 37.41
CA VAL A 50 -12.19 9.29 37.18
C VAL A 50 -12.83 8.04 36.59
N GLY A 51 -14.00 7.63 37.09
CA GLY A 51 -14.74 6.47 36.60
C GLY A 51 -15.12 6.56 35.12
N VAL A 52 -15.44 7.77 34.63
CA VAL A 52 -15.75 8.02 33.21
C VAL A 52 -14.48 8.24 32.38
N ALA A 53 -13.47 8.91 32.92
CA ALA A 53 -12.23 9.21 32.19
C ALA A 53 -11.38 7.96 31.90
N LEU A 54 -11.35 6.99 32.82
CA LEU A 54 -10.61 5.73 32.68
C LEU A 54 -10.99 4.94 31.41
N PRO A 55 -12.27 4.59 31.17
CA PRO A 55 -12.66 3.82 29.98
C PRO A 55 -12.43 4.61 28.68
N VAL A 56 -12.64 5.93 28.68
CA VAL A 56 -12.40 6.77 27.50
C VAL A 56 -10.92 6.80 27.15
N ALA A 57 -10.05 7.03 28.13
CA ALA A 57 -8.60 7.03 27.93
C ALA A 57 -8.09 5.64 27.53
N GLY A 58 -8.63 4.58 28.14
CA GLY A 58 -8.36 3.20 27.77
C GLY A 58 -8.73 2.90 26.32
N PHE A 59 -9.91 3.31 25.88
CA PHE A 59 -10.35 3.14 24.49
C PHE A 59 -9.41 3.82 23.50
N ILE A 60 -8.99 5.06 23.76
CA ILE A 60 -8.05 5.80 22.90
C ILE A 60 -6.68 5.12 22.84
N ALA A 61 -6.18 4.61 23.97
CA ALA A 61 -4.91 3.91 24.04
C ALA A 61 -4.95 2.55 23.30
N VAL A 62 -6.07 1.83 23.40
CA VAL A 62 -6.26 0.51 22.78
C VAL A 62 -6.60 0.61 21.30
N TRP A 63 -7.25 1.68 20.86
CA TRP A 63 -7.67 1.91 19.48
C TRP A 63 -6.63 1.61 18.40
N PRO A 64 -5.36 2.08 18.48
CA PRO A 64 -4.36 1.75 17.46
C PRO A 64 -4.08 0.24 17.40
N VAL A 65 -4.03 -0.44 18.54
CA VAL A 65 -3.82 -1.89 18.62
C VAL A 65 -5.01 -2.64 18.03
N LEU A 66 -6.23 -2.24 18.42
CA LEU A 66 -7.47 -2.83 17.89
C LEU A 66 -7.57 -2.65 16.37
N ARG A 67 -7.15 -1.48 15.85
CA ARG A 67 -7.07 -1.25 14.41
C ARG A 67 -6.05 -2.18 13.75
N VAL A 68 -4.84 -2.34 14.30
CA VAL A 68 -3.86 -3.28 13.75
C VAL A 68 -4.42 -4.71 13.77
N LEU A 69 -5.01 -5.12 14.89
CA LEU A 69 -5.61 -6.44 15.05
C LEU A 69 -6.76 -6.65 14.04
N TRP A 70 -7.67 -5.68 13.90
CA TRP A 70 -8.76 -5.71 12.92
C TRP A 70 -8.24 -5.94 11.50
N TRP A 71 -7.12 -5.31 11.15
CA TRP A 71 -6.52 -5.48 9.84
C TRP A 71 -5.81 -6.82 9.65
N TRP A 72 -5.32 -7.42 10.73
CA TRP A 72 -4.76 -8.78 10.74
C TRP A 72 -5.84 -9.85 10.93
N THR A 73 -7.10 -9.50 11.22
CA THR A 73 -8.19 -10.48 11.38
C THR A 73 -8.32 -11.47 10.23
N PRO A 74 -8.23 -11.12 8.92
CA PRO A 74 -8.35 -12.14 7.89
C PRO A 74 -7.20 -13.16 7.91
N GLU A 75 -5.98 -12.73 8.23
CA GLU A 75 -4.80 -13.61 8.33
C GLU A 75 -4.86 -14.48 9.60
N ILE A 76 -5.22 -13.87 10.73
CA ILE A 76 -5.40 -14.57 12.01
C ILE A 76 -6.57 -15.54 11.92
N LEU A 77 -7.68 -15.16 11.29
CA LEU A 77 -8.85 -16.01 11.15
C LEU A 77 -8.58 -17.17 10.19
N ALA A 78 -7.84 -16.94 9.09
CA ALA A 78 -7.42 -18.01 8.20
C ALA A 78 -6.51 -19.02 8.92
N THR A 79 -5.48 -18.55 9.63
CA THR A 79 -4.57 -19.42 10.39
C THR A 79 -5.27 -20.13 11.54
N ALA A 80 -6.09 -19.41 12.31
CA ALA A 80 -6.89 -19.98 13.39
C ALA A 80 -7.88 -21.04 12.87
N LEU A 81 -8.52 -20.83 11.72
CA LEU A 81 -9.43 -21.82 11.12
C LEU A 81 -8.68 -23.09 10.72
N VAL A 82 -7.49 -22.98 10.13
CA VAL A 82 -6.67 -24.14 9.78
C VAL A 82 -6.23 -24.91 11.02
N VAL A 83 -5.71 -24.21 12.03
CA VAL A 83 -5.22 -24.83 13.27
C VAL A 83 -6.37 -25.44 14.07
N SER A 84 -7.46 -24.70 14.29
CA SER A 84 -8.63 -25.20 15.02
C SER A 84 -9.28 -26.38 14.30
N GLY A 85 -9.43 -26.30 12.97
CA GLY A 85 -9.91 -27.42 12.16
C GLY A 85 -9.05 -28.68 12.33
N PHE A 86 -7.72 -28.53 12.32
CA PHE A 86 -6.81 -29.66 12.54
C PHE A 86 -6.89 -30.22 13.97
N VAL A 87 -6.97 -29.35 14.99
CA VAL A 87 -7.08 -29.77 16.40
C VAL A 87 -8.39 -30.53 16.65
N VAL A 88 -9.52 -29.99 16.20
CA VAL A 88 -10.83 -30.68 16.28
C VAL A 88 -10.78 -32.01 15.56
N LEU A 89 -10.19 -32.06 14.36
CA LEU A 89 -10.05 -33.30 13.62
C LEU A 89 -9.16 -34.32 14.37
N SER A 90 -8.08 -33.86 15.00
CA SER A 90 -7.13 -34.72 15.72
C SER A 90 -7.67 -35.27 17.03
N THR A 91 -8.58 -34.56 17.69
CA THR A 91 -9.15 -34.94 19.00
C THR A 91 -10.33 -35.90 18.84
N HIS A 92 -11.08 -35.80 17.75
CA HIS A 92 -12.28 -36.62 17.51
C HIS A 92 -12.06 -37.82 16.58
N THR A 93 -10.85 -38.01 16.02
CA THR A 93 -10.65 -38.96 14.92
C THR A 93 -9.36 -39.78 15.06
N ASN A 94 -9.44 -41.08 14.77
CA ASN A 94 -8.27 -41.97 14.64
C ASN A 94 -7.36 -41.53 13.46
N MET A 95 -6.04 -41.79 13.58
CA MET A 95 -5.00 -41.30 12.66
C MET A 95 -5.27 -41.63 11.18
N VAL A 96 -5.78 -42.83 10.89
CA VAL A 96 -6.12 -43.25 9.51
C VAL A 96 -7.23 -42.39 8.92
N VAL A 97 -8.31 -42.19 9.68
CA VAL A 97 -9.45 -41.39 9.24
C VAL A 97 -9.07 -39.90 9.15
N ARG A 98 -8.17 -39.41 10.03
CA ARG A 98 -7.59 -38.06 9.91
C ARG A 98 -6.83 -37.87 8.60
N ILE A 99 -5.96 -38.82 8.24
CA ILE A 99 -5.20 -38.77 6.97
C ILE A 99 -6.16 -38.81 5.78
N LEU A 100 -7.19 -39.67 5.81
CA LEU A 100 -8.21 -39.73 4.76
C LEU A 100 -9.00 -38.42 4.63
N ILE A 101 -9.41 -37.81 5.74
CA ILE A 101 -10.15 -36.54 5.71
C ILE A 101 -9.26 -35.40 5.20
N VAL A 102 -8.01 -35.31 5.65
CA VAL A 102 -7.07 -34.30 5.13
C VAL A 102 -6.79 -34.54 3.64
N ALA A 103 -6.60 -35.79 3.22
CA ALA A 103 -6.40 -36.15 1.82
C ALA A 103 -7.64 -35.83 0.97
N LEU A 104 -8.85 -36.02 1.50
CA LEU A 104 -10.08 -35.66 0.80
C LEU A 104 -10.26 -34.13 0.72
N VAL A 105 -10.17 -33.43 1.85
CA VAL A 105 -10.42 -32.00 1.95
C VAL A 105 -9.34 -31.17 1.25
N ALA A 106 -8.08 -31.59 1.27
CA ALA A 106 -7.01 -30.91 0.53
C ALA A 106 -6.86 -31.45 -0.90
N GLY A 107 -7.05 -32.76 -1.11
CA GLY A 107 -6.85 -33.42 -2.39
C GLY A 107 -7.98 -33.17 -3.40
N VAL A 108 -9.25 -33.14 -2.97
CA VAL A 108 -10.38 -32.86 -3.88
C VAL A 108 -10.27 -31.45 -4.48
N PRO A 109 -10.02 -30.37 -3.70
CA PRO A 109 -9.74 -29.05 -4.26
C PRO A 109 -8.48 -28.99 -5.13
N ALA A 110 -7.47 -29.80 -4.85
CA ALA A 110 -6.25 -29.87 -5.65
C ALA A 110 -6.46 -30.57 -7.00
N GLY A 111 -7.37 -31.56 -7.05
CA GLY A 111 -7.76 -32.29 -8.24
C GLY A 111 -8.64 -31.46 -9.19
N ILE A 112 -9.49 -30.58 -8.66
CA ILE A 112 -10.36 -29.73 -9.48
C ILE A 112 -9.58 -28.47 -9.92
N PRO A 113 -9.20 -28.32 -11.21
CA PRO A 113 -8.33 -27.23 -11.65
C PRO A 113 -8.97 -25.85 -11.42
N VAL A 114 -10.30 -25.75 -11.44
CA VAL A 114 -11.04 -24.51 -11.17
C VAL A 114 -10.90 -24.09 -9.71
N VAL A 115 -11.09 -25.02 -8.77
CA VAL A 115 -11.01 -24.75 -7.34
C VAL A 115 -9.57 -24.42 -6.94
N ARG A 116 -8.59 -25.20 -7.42
CA ARG A 116 -7.17 -24.92 -7.22
C ARG A 116 -6.79 -23.51 -7.69
N ARG A 117 -7.23 -23.12 -8.89
CA ARG A 117 -6.97 -21.76 -9.43
C ARG A 117 -7.61 -20.67 -8.56
N ARG A 118 -8.81 -20.90 -8.02
CA ARG A 118 -9.48 -19.96 -7.11
C ARG A 118 -8.76 -19.84 -5.78
N LEU A 119 -8.37 -20.95 -5.15
CA LEU A 119 -7.62 -20.95 -3.89
C LEU A 119 -6.26 -20.26 -4.04
N ILE A 120 -5.54 -20.55 -5.13
CA ILE A 120 -4.29 -19.87 -5.46
C ILE A 120 -4.53 -18.36 -5.63
N ALA A 121 -5.58 -17.95 -6.34
CA ALA A 121 -5.90 -16.53 -6.51
C ALA A 121 -6.27 -15.82 -5.19
N ILE A 122 -6.96 -16.50 -4.27
CA ILE A 122 -7.26 -15.99 -2.93
C ILE A 122 -5.96 -15.88 -2.10
N GLY A 123 -5.10 -16.90 -2.15
CA GLY A 123 -3.81 -16.88 -1.46
C GLY A 123 -2.92 -15.73 -1.96
N TRP A 124 -2.85 -15.51 -3.27
CA TRP A 124 -2.13 -14.39 -3.86
C TRP A 124 -2.69 -13.04 -3.43
N CYS A 125 -4.02 -12.91 -3.34
CA CYS A 125 -4.71 -11.74 -2.80
C CYS A 125 -4.28 -11.41 -1.35
N LEU A 126 -4.15 -12.42 -0.49
CA LEU A 126 -3.63 -12.24 0.87
C LEU A 126 -2.16 -11.81 0.86
N ILE A 127 -1.33 -12.45 0.03
CA ILE A 127 0.11 -12.13 -0.08
C ILE A 127 0.29 -10.69 -0.57
N SER A 128 -0.41 -10.27 -1.63
CA SER A 128 -0.30 -8.91 -2.15
C SER A 128 -0.76 -7.88 -1.13
N ARG A 129 -1.82 -8.17 -0.36
CA ARG A 129 -2.28 -7.30 0.73
C ARG A 129 -1.20 -7.13 1.80
N HIS A 130 -0.58 -8.22 2.23
CA HIS A 130 0.47 -8.20 3.24
C HIS A 130 1.72 -7.45 2.74
N ARG A 131 2.18 -7.75 1.52
CA ARG A 131 3.38 -7.12 0.96
C ARG A 131 3.19 -5.65 0.63
N LEU A 132 2.03 -5.25 0.10
CA LEU A 132 1.69 -3.84 -0.10
C LEU A 132 1.80 -3.08 1.23
N ARG A 133 1.32 -3.66 2.33
CA ARG A 133 1.41 -3.05 3.65
C ARG A 133 2.87 -2.84 4.09
N SER A 134 3.71 -3.87 3.95
CA SER A 134 5.14 -3.76 4.29
C SER A 134 5.85 -2.70 3.43
N CYS A 135 5.53 -2.64 2.13
CA CYS A 135 6.06 -1.63 1.22
C CYS A 135 5.62 -0.21 1.59
N PHE A 136 4.34 -0.02 1.92
CA PHE A 136 3.85 1.29 2.39
C PHE A 136 4.47 1.70 3.72
N ASN A 137 4.73 0.76 4.63
CA ASN A 137 5.43 1.07 5.87
C ASN A 137 6.82 1.66 5.61
N GLU A 138 7.56 1.06 4.67
CA GLU A 138 8.87 1.55 4.24
C GLU A 138 8.78 2.92 3.54
N PHE A 139 7.76 3.11 2.70
CA PHE A 139 7.52 4.41 2.06
C PHE A 139 7.16 5.52 3.05
N ILE A 140 6.46 5.22 4.13
CA ILE A 140 6.11 6.20 5.17
C ILE A 140 7.33 6.58 6.01
N ILE A 141 8.29 5.68 6.19
CA ILE A 141 9.57 6.05 6.79
C ILE A 141 10.32 7.06 5.89
N SER A 142 10.20 6.89 4.56
CA SER A 142 10.79 7.83 3.59
C SER A 142 10.00 9.15 3.43
N ASN A 143 8.69 9.14 3.68
CA ASN A 143 7.81 10.30 3.51
C ASN A 143 7.23 10.73 4.86
N ARG A 144 7.63 11.92 5.34
CA ARG A 144 7.33 12.47 6.68
C ARG A 144 5.84 12.61 7.03
N SER A 145 4.91 12.28 6.13
CA SER A 145 3.45 12.40 6.28
C SER A 145 2.79 11.29 7.11
N GLY A 146 3.53 10.26 7.52
CA GLY A 146 3.25 9.49 8.75
C GLY A 146 1.92 8.72 8.81
N SER A 147 1.22 8.48 7.71
CA SER A 147 -0.04 7.72 7.77
C SER A 147 -0.16 6.63 6.72
N LEU A 148 -0.46 5.42 7.22
CA LEU A 148 -0.61 4.23 6.41
C LEU A 148 -1.91 4.30 5.60
N PRO A 149 -1.85 4.21 4.26
CA PRO A 149 -3.06 4.16 3.46
C PRO A 149 -3.86 2.90 3.79
N LEU A 150 -5.18 3.04 3.78
CA LEU A 150 -6.10 1.99 4.20
C LEU A 150 -6.36 1.00 3.05
N ILE A 151 -5.71 -0.17 3.10
CA ILE A 151 -5.87 -1.24 2.11
C ILE A 151 -7.16 -1.99 2.47
N LEU A 152 -8.20 -1.82 1.66
CA LEU A 152 -9.54 -2.32 1.97
C LEU A 152 -9.68 -3.79 1.61
N TRP A 153 -9.67 -4.06 0.31
CA TRP A 153 -10.10 -5.33 -0.23
C TRP A 153 -9.35 -5.62 -1.52
N ALA A 154 -8.93 -6.86 -1.68
CA ALA A 154 -8.31 -7.37 -2.89
C ALA A 154 -9.22 -8.44 -3.52
N LYS A 155 -9.61 -8.23 -4.78
CA LYS A 155 -10.48 -9.13 -5.54
C LYS A 155 -9.65 -9.84 -6.60
N PRO A 156 -9.72 -11.18 -6.71
CA PRO A 156 -9.03 -11.90 -7.77
C PRO A 156 -9.61 -11.52 -9.13
N THR A 157 -8.74 -11.25 -10.10
CA THR A 157 -9.08 -11.03 -11.51
C THR A 157 -8.44 -12.12 -12.38
N PRO A 158 -8.87 -12.31 -13.64
CA PRO A 158 -8.30 -13.35 -14.50
C PRO A 158 -6.79 -13.18 -14.76
N VAL A 159 -6.31 -11.92 -14.77
CA VAL A 159 -4.94 -11.52 -15.11
C VAL A 159 -4.05 -11.35 -13.85
N GLY A 160 -4.68 -11.24 -12.69
CA GLY A 160 -4.00 -11.01 -11.42
C GLY A 160 -4.99 -10.62 -10.34
N GLU A 161 -4.83 -9.43 -9.78
CA GLU A 161 -5.58 -9.00 -8.60
C GLU A 161 -5.92 -7.51 -8.68
N ARG A 162 -7.05 -7.13 -8.08
CA ARG A 162 -7.50 -5.74 -7.98
C ARG A 162 -7.60 -5.35 -6.53
N VAL A 163 -6.81 -4.38 -6.10
CA VAL A 163 -6.74 -3.92 -4.72
C VAL A 163 -7.32 -2.52 -4.61
N TRP A 164 -8.26 -2.34 -3.69
CA TRP A 164 -8.78 -1.02 -3.34
C TRP A 164 -7.98 -0.42 -2.18
N ILE A 165 -7.46 0.77 -2.41
CA ILE A 165 -6.60 1.51 -1.50
C ILE A 165 -7.27 2.85 -1.23
N TRP A 166 -7.48 3.14 0.05
CA TRP A 166 -7.94 4.44 0.51
C TRP A 166 -6.73 5.24 0.99
N LEU A 167 -6.35 6.26 0.21
CA LEU A 167 -5.27 7.17 0.55
C LEU A 167 -5.72 8.11 1.67
N ARG A 168 -4.84 8.25 2.66
CA ARG A 168 -5.01 9.23 3.74
C ARG A 168 -4.35 10.54 3.29
N PRO A 169 -4.85 11.73 3.70
CA PRO A 169 -4.21 13.01 3.39
C PRO A 169 -2.69 12.98 3.63
N GLY A 170 -1.93 13.37 2.60
CA GLY A 170 -0.46 13.30 2.57
C GLY A 170 0.13 12.27 1.59
N LEU A 171 -0.72 11.52 0.88
CA LEU A 171 -0.33 10.68 -0.26
C LEU A 171 -1.25 11.01 -1.44
N SER A 172 -0.66 11.33 -2.60
CA SER A 172 -1.40 11.61 -3.83
C SER A 172 -1.33 10.44 -4.82
N LEU A 173 -2.19 10.47 -5.83
CA LEU A 173 -2.11 9.52 -6.94
C LEU A 173 -0.79 9.65 -7.71
N ALA A 174 -0.32 10.88 -7.94
CA ALA A 174 0.92 11.16 -8.65
C ALA A 174 2.14 10.56 -7.91
N ASP A 175 2.12 10.58 -6.58
CA ASP A 175 3.18 9.96 -5.77
C ASP A 175 3.23 8.44 -5.95
N LEU A 176 2.08 7.79 -6.13
CA LEU A 176 1.99 6.36 -6.41
C LEU A 176 2.46 6.06 -7.85
N GLU A 177 2.03 6.86 -8.81
CA GLU A 177 2.39 6.73 -10.24
C GLU A 177 3.91 6.83 -10.44
N SER A 178 4.58 7.75 -9.75
CA SER A 178 6.04 7.90 -9.82
C SER A 178 6.83 6.71 -9.24
N ARG A 179 6.17 5.81 -8.49
CA ARG A 179 6.83 4.71 -7.75
C ARG A 179 6.26 3.34 -8.08
N LEU A 180 5.51 3.20 -9.18
CA LEU A 180 4.88 1.94 -9.57
C LEU A 180 5.87 0.78 -9.67
N ASP A 181 7.07 1.02 -10.20
CA ASP A 181 8.10 -0.02 -10.35
C ASP A 181 8.55 -0.59 -9.00
N LYS A 182 8.72 0.26 -8.00
CA LYS A 182 9.08 -0.17 -6.64
C LYS A 182 7.96 -0.99 -6.02
N ILE A 183 6.72 -0.57 -6.22
CA ILE A 183 5.54 -1.29 -5.74
C ILE A 183 5.42 -2.63 -6.49
N ALA A 184 5.73 -2.69 -7.78
CA ALA A 184 5.69 -3.90 -8.61
C ALA A 184 6.69 -4.95 -8.11
N VAL A 185 7.93 -4.55 -7.87
CA VAL A 185 8.96 -5.41 -7.27
C VAL A 185 8.54 -5.88 -5.88
N ALA A 186 8.02 -4.96 -5.06
CA ALA A 186 7.55 -5.27 -3.71
C ALA A 186 6.30 -6.15 -3.68
N CYS A 187 5.54 -6.27 -4.77
CA CYS A 187 4.40 -7.18 -4.87
C CYS A 187 4.70 -8.45 -5.66
N TRP A 188 5.91 -8.59 -6.24
CA TRP A 188 6.26 -9.62 -7.22
C TRP A 188 5.27 -9.65 -8.41
N ALA A 189 4.91 -8.47 -8.90
CA ALA A 189 4.03 -8.30 -10.04
C ALA A 189 4.84 -7.96 -11.29
N ALA A 190 4.33 -8.36 -12.45
CA ALA A 190 4.93 -7.98 -13.73
C ALA A 190 4.67 -6.52 -14.04
N ASN A 191 3.44 -6.06 -13.80
CA ASN A 191 3.03 -4.66 -13.97
C ASN A 191 1.99 -4.28 -12.92
N ILE A 192 1.99 -3.01 -12.51
CA ILE A 192 0.96 -2.44 -11.64
C ILE A 192 0.43 -1.18 -12.30
N THR A 193 -0.89 -1.09 -12.41
CA THR A 193 -1.58 0.12 -12.87
C THR A 193 -2.45 0.65 -11.75
N VAL A 194 -2.42 1.96 -11.55
CA VAL A 194 -3.15 2.62 -10.46
C VAL A 194 -4.08 3.64 -11.08
N GLU A 195 -5.36 3.56 -10.75
CA GLU A 195 -6.42 4.41 -11.29
C GLU A 195 -7.29 4.96 -10.16
N ARG A 196 -7.89 6.13 -10.37
CA ARG A 196 -8.93 6.63 -9.47
C ARG A 196 -10.15 5.74 -9.57
N ALA A 197 -10.60 5.22 -8.42
CA ALA A 197 -11.75 4.33 -8.39
C ALA A 197 -13.09 5.09 -8.39
N SER A 198 -13.08 6.39 -8.11
CA SER A 198 -14.25 7.25 -8.19
C SER A 198 -13.89 8.64 -8.70
N THR A 199 -14.74 9.19 -9.57
CA THR A 199 -14.66 10.59 -10.02
C THR A 199 -14.91 11.58 -8.87
N ARG A 200 -15.67 11.16 -7.85
CA ARG A 200 -16.08 12.01 -6.71
C ARG A 200 -15.07 12.00 -5.56
N ASN A 201 -14.26 10.95 -5.44
CA ASN A 201 -13.37 10.78 -4.30
C ASN A 201 -11.94 10.44 -4.73
N ALA A 202 -11.05 11.43 -4.69
CA ALA A 202 -9.63 11.27 -5.01
C ALA A 202 -8.89 10.38 -4.00
N ALA A 203 -9.43 10.20 -2.79
CA ALA A 203 -8.85 9.34 -1.78
C ALA A 203 -9.07 7.85 -2.09
N PHE A 204 -10.02 7.51 -2.96
CA PHE A 204 -10.33 6.13 -3.30
C PHE A 204 -9.64 5.73 -4.60
N VAL A 205 -8.62 4.89 -4.49
CA VAL A 205 -7.77 4.46 -5.60
C VAL A 205 -7.83 2.96 -5.75
N ARG A 206 -7.73 2.51 -6.98
CA ARG A 206 -7.70 1.11 -7.36
C ARG A 206 -6.35 0.81 -7.99
N ALA A 207 -5.64 -0.16 -7.41
CA ALA A 207 -4.43 -0.71 -7.97
C ALA A 207 -4.76 -2.07 -8.61
N ASP A 208 -4.60 -2.17 -9.92
CA ASP A 208 -4.66 -3.45 -10.63
C ASP A 208 -3.24 -4.02 -10.75
N ILE A 209 -3.03 -5.16 -10.11
CA ILE A 209 -1.77 -5.88 -10.06
C ILE A 209 -1.83 -6.99 -11.10
N LYS A 210 -1.03 -6.86 -12.17
CA LYS A 210 -0.94 -7.86 -13.24
C LYS A 210 0.25 -8.77 -12.97
N ARG A 211 -0.02 -10.05 -12.73
CA ARG A 211 1.00 -11.10 -12.55
C ARG A 211 1.19 -11.95 -13.79
N ARG A 212 0.12 -12.10 -14.59
CA ARG A 212 0.12 -12.83 -15.85
C ARG A 212 -0.09 -11.85 -16.98
N ASP A 213 0.48 -12.14 -18.13
CA ASP A 213 0.13 -11.41 -19.33
C ASP A 213 -1.28 -11.81 -19.77
N ALA A 214 -2.14 -10.82 -19.98
CA ALA A 214 -3.53 -11.04 -20.41
C ALA A 214 -3.58 -11.61 -21.84
N LEU A 215 -2.54 -11.39 -22.64
CA LEU A 215 -2.46 -11.75 -24.06
C LEU A 215 -2.01 -13.20 -24.31
N ILE A 216 -1.58 -13.93 -23.26
CA ILE A 216 -1.27 -15.36 -23.37
C ILE A 216 -2.56 -16.21 -23.40
N GLY A 217 -3.68 -15.65 -22.92
CA GLY A 217 -4.98 -16.27 -23.07
C GLY A 217 -5.53 -16.05 -24.47
N THR A 218 -6.18 -17.06 -25.04
CA THR A 218 -6.96 -16.90 -26.27
C THR A 218 -8.05 -15.86 -26.01
N VAL A 219 -7.85 -14.64 -26.52
CA VAL A 219 -8.88 -13.60 -26.48
C VAL A 219 -9.84 -13.92 -27.60
N THR A 220 -11.05 -14.36 -27.26
CA THR A 220 -12.15 -14.50 -28.22
C THR A 220 -12.50 -13.09 -28.69
N SER A 221 -11.89 -12.66 -29.77
CA SER A 221 -12.17 -11.36 -30.35
C SER A 221 -13.55 -11.46 -31.02
N PRO A 222 -14.52 -10.61 -30.66
CA PRO A 222 -15.83 -10.58 -31.32
C PRO A 222 -15.72 -10.17 -32.80
N LEU A 223 -14.54 -9.72 -33.24
CA LEU A 223 -14.24 -9.45 -34.64
C LEU A 223 -13.93 -10.71 -35.45
N VAL A 224 -13.62 -11.84 -34.81
CA VAL A 224 -13.41 -13.12 -35.52
C VAL A 224 -14.72 -13.59 -36.16
N ASP A 225 -15.86 -13.33 -35.52
CA ASP A 225 -17.19 -13.66 -36.06
C ASP A 225 -17.62 -12.74 -37.23
N LEU A 226 -16.89 -11.63 -37.42
CA LEU A 226 -17.11 -10.67 -38.52
C LEU A 226 -16.15 -10.88 -39.69
N VAL A 227 -15.18 -11.81 -39.57
CA VAL A 227 -14.26 -12.17 -40.65
C VAL A 227 -14.82 -13.41 -41.34
N ASP A 228 -15.18 -13.25 -42.61
CA ASP A 228 -15.59 -14.37 -43.47
C ASP A 228 -14.42 -15.36 -43.60
N PRO A 229 -14.56 -16.63 -43.17
CA PRO A 229 -13.50 -17.63 -43.25
C PRO A 229 -13.11 -18.00 -44.68
N ASP A 230 -13.97 -17.72 -45.67
CA ASP A 230 -13.70 -17.92 -47.09
C ASP A 230 -13.20 -16.63 -47.79
N ALA A 231 -12.95 -15.56 -47.02
CA ALA A 231 -12.32 -14.37 -47.58
C ALA A 231 -10.94 -14.72 -48.16
N PRO A 232 -10.67 -14.42 -49.44
CA PRO A 232 -9.38 -14.71 -50.02
C PRO A 232 -8.28 -14.00 -49.24
N VAL A 233 -7.27 -14.76 -48.80
CA VAL A 233 -6.04 -14.23 -48.20
C VAL A 233 -5.30 -13.49 -49.31
N MET A 234 -5.70 -12.24 -49.55
CA MET A 234 -4.93 -11.33 -50.38
C MET A 234 -3.56 -11.19 -49.70
N PRO A 235 -2.45 -11.57 -50.35
CA PRO A 235 -1.13 -11.25 -49.82
C PRO A 235 -1.12 -9.73 -49.66
N ARG A 236 -1.12 -9.29 -48.40
CA ARG A 236 -0.94 -7.88 -48.09
C ARG A 236 0.44 -7.54 -48.62
N ALA A 237 0.49 -6.92 -49.80
CA ALA A 237 1.68 -6.23 -50.24
C ALA A 237 2.05 -5.34 -49.06
N ALA A 238 3.23 -5.58 -48.48
CA ALA A 238 3.84 -4.63 -47.58
C ALA A 238 4.18 -3.41 -48.45
N GLY A 239 3.15 -2.62 -48.75
CA GLY A 239 3.33 -1.29 -49.26
C GLY A 239 4.22 -0.57 -48.26
N GLU A 240 5.21 0.12 -48.80
CA GLU A 240 6.11 0.98 -48.05
C GLU A 240 5.31 1.72 -46.98
N ALA A 241 5.67 1.51 -45.71
CA ALA A 241 4.95 2.11 -44.60
C ALA A 241 4.85 3.61 -44.88
N PRO A 242 3.63 4.20 -45.00
CA PRO A 242 3.49 5.60 -45.32
C PRO A 242 4.22 6.39 -44.25
N THR A 243 5.35 6.96 -44.65
CA THR A 243 6.08 7.92 -43.84
C THR A 243 5.21 9.18 -43.90
N ALA A 244 4.69 9.59 -42.75
CA ALA A 244 3.72 10.65 -42.55
C ALA A 244 2.25 10.25 -42.77
N LEU A 245 1.56 10.11 -41.65
CA LEU A 245 0.13 10.35 -41.54
C LEU A 245 -0.08 11.84 -41.86
N ASP A 246 -0.40 12.15 -43.11
CA ASP A 246 -0.66 13.50 -43.62
C ASP A 246 -2.01 14.00 -43.07
N LEU A 247 -2.00 14.43 -41.81
CA LEU A 247 -3.10 15.17 -41.21
C LEU A 247 -3.17 16.54 -41.89
N PRO A 248 -4.34 17.00 -42.38
CA PRO A 248 -4.47 18.37 -42.84
C PRO A 248 -4.05 19.32 -41.72
N ASP A 249 -3.16 20.26 -42.03
CA ASP A 249 -2.60 21.24 -41.10
C ASP A 249 -3.75 21.94 -40.34
N ILE A 250 -3.94 21.54 -39.08
CA ILE A 250 -4.68 22.36 -38.13
C ILE A 250 -3.84 23.61 -37.95
N PRO A 251 -4.35 24.82 -38.25
CA PRO A 251 -3.54 26.04 -38.19
C PRO A 251 -2.94 26.17 -36.79
N ALA A 252 -1.61 26.04 -36.74
CA ALA A 252 -0.83 26.20 -35.53
C ALA A 252 -1.14 27.57 -34.94
N GLN A 253 -1.74 27.57 -33.75
CA GLN A 253 -1.99 28.78 -32.99
C GLN A 253 -0.63 29.35 -32.56
N ARG A 254 -0.26 30.46 -33.22
CA ARG A 254 0.93 31.31 -33.01
C ARG A 254 1.77 30.99 -31.77
N THR A 255 2.97 30.48 -32.00
CA THR A 255 4.10 30.64 -31.08
C THR A 255 4.68 32.06 -31.21
N ILE A 256 5.13 32.64 -30.09
CA ILE A 256 5.96 33.85 -29.94
C ILE A 256 7.18 33.41 -29.09
N PRO A 257 8.44 33.83 -29.34
CA PRO A 257 9.40 33.20 -30.23
C PRO A 257 10.64 32.61 -29.51
N ASP A 258 11.46 31.90 -30.29
CA ASP A 258 12.72 31.23 -29.95
C ASP A 258 13.81 32.12 -29.33
N THR A 259 14.75 31.48 -28.61
CA THR A 259 16.15 31.91 -28.59
C THR A 259 17.08 30.71 -28.82
N ASP A 260 17.70 30.78 -29.99
CA ASP A 260 19.00 30.30 -30.44
C ASP A 260 19.36 28.80 -30.53
N THR A 261 19.44 28.43 -31.81
CA THR A 261 20.10 27.34 -32.51
C THR A 261 21.63 27.38 -32.36
N ALA A 262 22.28 26.22 -32.17
CA ALA A 262 23.30 25.74 -33.12
C ALA A 262 23.82 24.31 -32.83
N PRO A 263 24.19 23.54 -33.88
CA PRO A 263 24.31 22.08 -33.84
C PRO A 263 25.78 21.59 -33.88
N ARG A 264 26.03 20.34 -33.43
CA ARG A 264 27.31 19.68 -33.71
C ARG A 264 27.13 18.23 -34.15
N THR A 265 27.50 18.01 -35.40
CA THR A 265 27.43 16.78 -36.19
C THR A 265 28.56 15.78 -35.87
N THR A 266 28.18 14.50 -35.84
CA THR A 266 28.84 13.30 -36.41
C THR A 266 30.30 12.95 -36.02
N LYS A 267 30.52 11.74 -35.47
CA LYS A 267 30.96 10.55 -36.24
C LYS A 267 31.27 9.36 -35.30
N ARG A 268 30.89 8.17 -35.76
CA ARG A 268 31.14 6.85 -35.14
C ARG A 268 32.17 6.09 -35.98
N ALA A 269 33.24 5.62 -35.34
CA ALA A 269 34.15 4.54 -35.73
C ALA A 269 34.89 4.20 -34.43
N GLY A 270 35.19 2.98 -34.00
CA GLY A 270 35.58 1.74 -34.67
C GLY A 270 36.52 1.05 -33.66
N ARG A 271 36.36 -0.26 -33.49
CA ARG A 271 36.94 -1.16 -32.47
C ARG A 271 38.45 -1.39 -32.66
N ASN A 272 39.27 -1.44 -31.58
CA ASN A 272 40.20 -2.56 -31.26
C ASN A 272 41.02 -2.42 -29.95
N GLU A 273 41.05 -3.55 -29.23
CA GLU A 273 42.11 -4.25 -28.46
C GLU A 273 42.99 -3.62 -27.35
N ARG A 274 42.89 -4.28 -26.18
CA ARG A 274 43.90 -4.66 -25.14
C ARG A 274 45.28 -3.99 -25.17
N SER A 275 45.73 -3.42 -24.05
CA SER A 275 46.42 -4.14 -22.96
C SER A 275 46.85 -3.19 -21.83
N ASP A 276 46.76 -3.71 -20.60
CA ASP A 276 47.63 -3.48 -19.42
C ASP A 276 48.20 -2.09 -19.11
N LYS A 277 47.75 -1.52 -17.97
CA LYS A 277 48.61 -1.21 -16.80
C LYS A 277 47.81 -0.59 -15.65
N LYS A 278 47.83 -1.25 -14.50
CA LYS A 278 47.59 -0.67 -13.16
C LYS A 278 48.96 -0.42 -12.54
N PRO A 279 49.24 0.77 -11.98
CA PRO A 279 49.40 0.93 -10.53
C PRO A 279 48.87 2.29 -10.02
N ALA A 280 47.99 2.34 -9.02
CA ALA A 280 48.26 2.57 -7.60
C ALA A 280 47.71 3.96 -7.15
N PRO A 281 47.32 4.12 -5.87
CA PRO A 281 46.28 5.08 -5.44
C PRO A 281 46.82 6.48 -5.12
N ALA A 282 45.97 7.49 -5.29
CA ALA A 282 46.27 8.88 -4.95
C ALA A 282 46.38 9.09 -3.42
N PRO A 283 47.36 9.86 -2.93
CA PRO A 283 47.51 10.16 -1.51
C PRO A 283 46.59 11.31 -1.05
N ALA A 284 46.09 11.23 0.17
CA ALA A 284 45.47 12.33 0.91
C ALA A 284 46.50 12.97 1.87
N PRO A 285 46.55 14.31 1.92
CA PRO A 285 46.59 15.06 3.19
C PRO A 285 45.78 16.39 3.07
N GLU A 286 45.27 17.11 4.07
CA GLU A 286 45.36 17.12 5.54
C GLU A 286 44.18 18.00 6.08
N PRO A 287 43.90 18.02 7.40
CA PRO A 287 42.69 18.60 8.00
C PRO A 287 42.78 20.12 8.22
N ALA A 288 41.68 20.82 7.96
CA ALA A 288 41.51 22.22 8.36
C ALA A 288 41.20 22.32 9.87
N LYS A 289 41.96 23.16 10.58
CA LYS A 289 41.83 23.49 12.01
C LYS A 289 40.51 24.21 12.33
N PRO A 290 40.05 24.14 13.60
CA PRO A 290 38.75 24.67 14.03
C PRO A 290 38.80 26.19 14.20
N GLY A 291 37.84 26.88 13.57
CA GLY A 291 37.56 28.29 13.83
C GLY A 291 36.55 28.41 14.98
N THR A 292 37.03 28.99 16.08
CA THR A 292 36.25 29.47 17.23
C THR A 292 35.41 30.69 16.83
N GLY A 293 34.20 30.79 17.38
CA GLY A 293 33.49 32.07 17.53
C GLY A 293 32.06 32.06 17.00
N ASP A 294 31.13 31.86 17.93
CA ASP A 294 29.84 32.54 18.07
C ASP A 294 28.99 32.80 16.81
N ASP A 295 27.86 32.12 16.72
CA ASP A 295 26.57 32.74 16.35
C ASP A 295 25.37 31.83 16.73
N LEU A 296 24.71 32.25 17.82
CA LEU A 296 23.25 32.43 17.96
C LEU A 296 22.34 31.28 17.46
N LEU A 297 21.77 30.47 18.37
CA LEU A 297 20.48 30.74 19.03
C LEU A 297 19.39 31.19 18.06
N ASP A 298 18.77 30.22 17.40
CA ASP A 298 17.38 30.28 16.99
C ASP A 298 16.77 28.88 17.20
N TRP A 299 15.45 28.76 17.27
CA TRP A 299 14.66 27.54 17.59
C TRP A 299 14.35 27.30 19.09
N VAL A 300 13.45 28.14 19.63
CA VAL A 300 12.46 27.74 20.66
C VAL A 300 11.13 27.46 19.97
#